data_AF-A0A832UCX9-F1
#
_entry.id   AF-A0A832UCX9-F1
#
_cell.length_a   1.000
_cell.length_b   1.000
_cell.length_c   1.000
_cell.angle_alpha   90.00
_cell.angle_beta   90.00
_cell.angle_gamma   90.00
#
_symmetry.space_group_name_H-M   'P 1'
#
loop_
_entity.id
_entity.type
_entity.pdbx_description
1 polymer ?
#
loop_
_entity_poly.entity_id
_entity_poly.type
_entity_poly.pdbx_seq_one_letter_code
_entity_poly.pdbx_strand_id
1 'polypeptide(L)'
;MDPVIAQIREELEGMADPAIRESSKRYFKEDIRCYGTKTAPVIQMAKKYWKEVKDRPKAEIFFLCEELYQSGYMEESFIVSEWAYSLSKRYERGDIVVFRRWIDTY
;
A
#
# COMPACT_ATOMS: atom_id res chain seq x y z
N MET A 1 1.64 6.98 -13.55
CA MET A 1 2.21 6.86 -12.21
C MET A 1 2.17 8.21 -11.57
N ASP A 2 1.36 8.36 -10.51
CA ASP A 2 1.31 9.60 -9.71
C ASP A 2 2.67 9.86 -9.04
N PRO A 3 3.12 11.12 -8.91
CA PRO A 3 4.39 11.45 -8.26
C PRO A 3 4.53 10.88 -6.84
N VAL A 4 3.44 10.80 -6.06
CA VAL A 4 3.47 10.20 -4.71
C VAL A 4 3.79 8.72 -4.78
N ILE A 5 3.25 7.99 -5.76
CA ILE A 5 3.53 6.55 -5.93
C ILE A 5 5.00 6.33 -6.30
N ALA A 6 5.55 7.16 -7.19
CA ALA A 6 6.96 7.09 -7.55
C ALA A 6 7.87 7.28 -6.33
N GLN A 7 7.59 8.30 -5.50
CA GLN A 7 8.36 8.57 -4.29
C GLN A 7 8.24 7.46 -3.24
N ILE A 8 7.03 6.92 -3.04
CA ILE A 8 6.80 5.78 -2.15
C ILE A 8 7.64 4.58 -2.57
N ARG A 9 7.66 4.26 -3.87
CA ARG A 9 8.43 3.13 -4.40
C ARG A 9 9.93 3.33 -4.24
N GLU A 10 10.43 4.54 -4.50
CA GLU A 10 11.83 4.90 -4.26
C GLU A 10 12.21 4.77 -2.77
N GLU A 11 11.36 5.24 -1.85
CA GLU A 11 11.62 5.13 -0.40
C GLU A 11 11.55 3.66 0.06
N LEU A 12 10.63 2.84 -0.47
CA LEU A 12 10.58 1.40 -0.20
C LEU A 12 11.84 0.67 -0.70
N GLU A 13 12.33 1.01 -1.88
CA GLU A 13 13.58 0.47 -2.42
C GLU A 13 14.79 0.87 -1.56
N GLY A 14 14.83 2.13 -1.11
CA GLY A 14 15.88 2.63 -0.21
C GLY A 14 15.87 1.99 1.17
N MET A 15 14.73 1.50 1.64
CA MET A 15 14.58 0.77 2.92
C MET A 15 14.83 -0.74 2.81
N ALA A 16 14.99 -1.28 1.60
CA ALA A 16 15.04 -2.71 1.35
C ALA A 16 16.27 -3.38 2.00
N ASP A 17 16.03 -4.49 2.70
CA ASP A 17 17.06 -5.35 3.27
C ASP A 17 16.95 -6.76 2.65
N PRO A 18 17.98 -7.23 1.92
CA PRO A 18 17.99 -8.57 1.35
C PRO A 18 17.76 -9.69 2.37
N ALA A 19 18.26 -9.55 3.60
CA ALA A 19 18.07 -10.57 4.63
C ALA A 19 16.60 -10.68 5.06
N ILE A 20 15.91 -9.54 5.15
CA ILE A 20 14.47 -9.50 5.41
C ILE A 20 13.72 -10.10 4.23
N ARG A 21 14.05 -9.71 3.00
CA ARG A 21 13.42 -10.27 1.79
C ARG A 21 13.49 -11.79 1.75
N GLU A 22 14.66 -12.35 2.02
CA GLU A 22 14.86 -13.80 2.07
C GLU A 22 14.13 -14.45 3.24
N SER A 23 14.07 -13.81 4.42
CA SER A 23 13.28 -14.33 5.54
C SER A 23 11.77 -14.36 5.23
N SER A 24 11.25 -13.33 4.56
CA SER A 24 9.83 -13.26 4.17
C SER A 24 9.50 -14.39 3.20
N LYS A 25 10.35 -14.61 2.19
CA LYS A 25 10.19 -15.73 1.23
C LYS A 25 10.24 -17.11 1.87
N ARG A 26 10.97 -17.27 2.99
CA ARG A 26 10.98 -18.54 3.75
C ARG A 26 9.73 -18.72 4.62
N TYR A 27 9.12 -17.63 5.08
CA TYR A 27 7.96 -17.66 5.95
C TYR A 27 6.68 -18.00 5.17
N PHE A 28 6.46 -17.31 4.06
CA PHE A 28 5.33 -17.58 3.16
C PHE A 28 5.60 -18.83 2.33
N LYS A 29 4.55 -19.63 2.09
CA LYS A 29 4.67 -20.88 1.30
C LYS A 29 4.41 -20.61 -0.18
N GLU A 30 3.67 -19.55 -0.46
CA GLU A 30 3.41 -19.01 -1.78
C GLU A 30 4.57 -18.11 -2.23
N ASP A 31 4.70 -17.94 -3.54
CA ASP A 31 5.62 -16.93 -4.07
C ASP A 31 5.09 -15.54 -3.72
N ILE A 32 5.96 -14.72 -3.14
CA ILE A 32 5.60 -13.38 -2.71
C ILE A 32 6.54 -12.35 -3.33
N ARG A 33 5.96 -11.24 -3.76
CA ARG A 33 6.70 -10.06 -4.17
C ARG A 33 6.81 -9.12 -2.98
N CYS A 34 8.03 -8.86 -2.52
CA CYS A 34 8.30 -7.94 -1.42
C CYS A 34 9.60 -7.19 -1.65
N TYR A 35 9.67 -5.98 -1.09
CA TYR A 35 10.89 -5.18 -1.06
C TYR A 35 11.89 -5.75 -0.05
N GLY A 36 11.39 -6.28 1.07
CA GLY A 36 12.21 -6.76 2.19
C GLY A 36 12.36 -5.69 3.25
N THR A 37 11.25 -5.10 3.69
CA THR A 37 11.26 -4.08 4.75
C THR A 37 10.41 -4.52 5.94
N LYS A 38 10.68 -3.96 7.12
CA LYS A 38 9.84 -4.21 8.30
C LYS A 38 8.54 -3.42 8.19
N THR A 39 7.44 -3.99 8.67
CA THR A 39 6.12 -3.35 8.64
C THR A 39 6.09 -1.99 9.35
N ALA A 40 6.74 -1.85 10.51
CA ALA A 40 6.68 -0.60 11.28
C ALA A 40 7.20 0.64 10.51
N PRO A 41 8.40 0.60 9.89
CA PRO A 41 8.85 1.64 8.97
C PRO A 41 7.89 1.94 7.83
N VAL A 42 7.33 0.90 7.17
CA VAL A 42 6.37 1.07 6.06
C VAL A 42 5.12 1.82 6.53
N ILE A 43 4.57 1.48 7.70
CA ILE A 43 3.40 2.16 8.25
C ILE A 43 3.73 3.61 8.65
N GLN A 44 4.93 3.88 9.17
CA GLN A 44 5.36 5.26 9.45
C GLN A 44 5.44 6.09 8.16
N MET A 45 6.03 5.53 7.11
CA MET A 45 6.09 6.12 5.78
C MET A 45 4.69 6.33 5.18
N ALA A 46 3.79 5.34 5.29
CA ALA A 46 2.41 5.45 4.84
C ALA A 46 1.68 6.64 5.49
N LYS A 47 1.85 6.82 6.81
CA LYS A 47 1.28 7.95 7.57
C LYS A 47 1.91 9.30 7.19
N LYS A 48 3.19 9.32 6.82
CA LYS A 48 3.87 10.51 6.30
C LYS A 48 3.21 10.94 4.99
N TYR A 49 3.16 10.06 3.99
CA TYR A 49 2.56 10.38 2.69
C TYR A 49 1.05 10.61 2.77
N TRP A 50 0.34 9.99 3.72
CA TRP A 50 -1.07 10.27 3.96
C TRP A 50 -1.34 11.78 4.14
N LYS A 51 -0.42 12.52 4.76
CA LYS A 51 -0.57 13.97 4.95
C LYS A 51 -0.62 14.74 3.63
N GLU A 52 -0.04 14.20 2.55
CA GLU A 52 -0.01 14.80 1.21
C GLU A 52 -1.22 14.39 0.35
N VAL A 53 -1.81 13.22 0.63
CA VAL A 53 -2.93 12.68 -0.17
C VAL A 53 -4.30 12.85 0.49
N LYS A 54 -4.39 13.04 1.80
CA LYS A 54 -5.66 13.02 2.56
C LYS A 54 -6.71 14.03 2.08
N ASP A 55 -6.26 15.15 1.51
CA ASP A 55 -7.12 16.26 1.06
C ASP A 55 -7.55 16.12 -0.41
N ARG A 56 -7.05 15.09 -1.11
CA ARG A 56 -7.48 14.77 -2.48
C ARG A 56 -8.91 14.22 -2.52
N PRO A 57 -9.58 14.28 -3.68
CA PRO A 57 -10.86 13.60 -3.90
C PRO A 57 -10.79 12.10 -3.55
N LYS A 58 -11.87 11.55 -2.96
CA LYS A 58 -11.92 10.15 -2.49
C LYS A 58 -11.60 9.17 -3.63
N ALA A 59 -12.11 9.45 -4.83
CA ALA A 59 -11.87 8.66 -6.02
C ALA A 59 -10.38 8.64 -6.44
N GLU A 60 -9.66 9.76 -6.29
CA GLU A 60 -8.22 9.80 -6.56
C GLU A 60 -7.44 8.97 -5.54
N ILE A 61 -7.81 9.04 -4.25
CA ILE A 61 -7.18 8.21 -3.22
C ILE A 61 -7.41 6.72 -3.52
N PHE A 62 -8.63 6.33 -3.92
CA PHE A 62 -8.89 4.95 -4.35
C PHE A 62 -8.09 4.54 -5.58
N PHE A 63 -7.89 5.45 -6.55
CA PHE A 63 -7.03 5.19 -7.70
C PHE A 63 -5.57 4.94 -7.29
N LEU A 64 -5.04 5.73 -6.36
CA LEU A 64 -3.69 5.51 -5.82
C LEU A 64 -3.59 4.16 -5.09
N CYS A 65 -4.60 3.81 -4.29
CA CYS A 65 -4.66 2.51 -3.63
C CYS A 65 -4.67 1.35 -4.63
N GLU A 66 -5.43 1.47 -5.72
CA GLU A 66 -5.45 0.49 -6.80
C GLU A 66 -4.07 0.36 -7.47
N GLU A 67 -3.39 1.48 -7.75
CA GLU A 67 -2.04 1.47 -8.35
C GLU A 67 -1.00 0.79 -7.45
N LEU A 68 -1.13 0.93 -6.12
CA LEU A 68 -0.30 0.24 -5.14
C LEU A 68 -0.61 -1.27 -5.09
N TYR A 69 -1.88 -1.67 -5.10
CA TYR A 69 -2.25 -3.09 -5.13
C TYR A 69 -1.79 -3.79 -6.42
N GLN A 70 -1.92 -3.14 -7.57
CA GLN A 70 -1.54 -3.68 -8.87
C GLN A 70 -0.07 -4.07 -8.98
N SER A 71 0.81 -3.53 -8.14
CA SER A 71 2.23 -3.89 -8.15
C SER A 71 2.48 -5.32 -7.65
N GLY A 72 1.58 -5.84 -6.82
CA GLY A 72 1.69 -7.12 -6.11
C GLY A 72 2.73 -7.10 -4.98
N TYR A 73 3.36 -5.96 -4.67
CA TYR A 73 4.29 -5.89 -3.54
C TYR A 73 3.53 -5.88 -2.22
N MET A 74 3.92 -6.79 -1.33
CA MET A 74 3.33 -6.94 -0.01
C MET A 74 3.37 -5.62 0.79
N GLU A 75 4.48 -4.90 0.75
CA GLU A 75 4.60 -3.64 1.51
C GLU A 75 3.73 -2.51 0.96
N GLU A 76 3.47 -2.46 -0.35
CA GLU A 76 2.51 -1.51 -0.93
C GLU A 76 1.09 -1.79 -0.43
N SER A 77 0.72 -3.06 -0.21
CA SER A 77 -0.58 -3.44 0.37
C SER A 77 -0.75 -2.96 1.83
N PHE A 78 0.35 -2.86 2.59
CA PHE A 78 0.31 -2.26 3.94
C PHE A 78 0.00 -0.77 3.90
N ILE A 79 0.50 -0.06 2.88
CA ILE A 79 0.21 1.37 2.66
C ILE A 79 -1.27 1.54 2.33
N VAL A 80 -1.80 0.72 1.42
CA VAL A 80 -3.23 0.74 1.08
C VAL A 80 -4.08 0.51 2.32
N SER A 81 -3.72 -0.47 3.15
CA SER A 81 -4.45 -0.78 4.39
C SER A 81 -4.49 0.42 5.36
N GLU A 82 -3.37 1.13 5.53
CA GLU A 82 -3.29 2.33 6.37
C GLU A 82 -4.11 3.50 5.78
N TRP A 83 -4.03 3.72 4.46
CA TRP A 83 -4.74 4.82 3.80
C TRP A 83 -6.24 4.57 3.75
N ALA A 84 -6.67 3.34 3.44
CA ALA A 84 -8.06 2.94 3.49
C ALA A 84 -8.61 3.17 4.91
N TYR A 85 -7.94 2.66 5.94
CA TYR A 85 -8.35 2.90 7.32
C TYR A 85 -8.46 4.39 7.65
N SER A 86 -7.48 5.19 7.23
CA SER A 86 -7.46 6.64 7.45
C SER A 86 -8.57 7.39 6.72
N LEU A 87 -9.07 6.85 5.60
CA LEU A 87 -10.17 7.42 4.81
C LEU A 87 -11.56 7.07 5.35
N SER A 88 -11.65 6.20 6.37
CA SER A 88 -12.91 5.61 6.89
C SER A 88 -14.07 6.59 7.12
N LYS A 89 -13.78 7.82 7.58
CA LYS A 89 -14.81 8.85 7.84
C LYS A 89 -15.48 9.39 6.57
N ARG A 90 -14.91 9.13 5.38
CA ARG A 90 -15.40 9.61 4.07
C ARG A 90 -16.14 8.52 3.28
N TYR A 91 -16.29 7.34 3.86
CA TYR A 91 -16.94 6.22 3.19
C TYR A 91 -18.45 6.39 3.10
N GLU A 92 -18.99 5.90 1.99
CA GLU A 92 -20.41 5.80 1.70
C GLU A 92 -20.76 4.33 1.43
N ARG A 93 -22.04 3.97 1.53
CA ARG A 93 -22.50 2.59 1.31
C ARG A 93 -22.06 2.04 -0.05
N GLY A 94 -21.99 2.88 -1.08
CA GLY A 94 -21.56 2.48 -2.43
C GLY A 94 -20.09 2.04 -2.52
N ASP A 95 -19.23 2.49 -1.61
CA ASP A 95 -17.80 2.19 -1.63
C ASP A 95 -17.52 0.70 -1.34
N ILE A 96 -18.50 -0.05 -0.81
CA ILE A 96 -18.38 -1.51 -0.62
C ILE A 96 -18.04 -2.25 -1.91
N VAL A 97 -18.46 -1.73 -3.07
CA VAL A 97 -18.16 -2.31 -4.38
C VAL A 97 -16.66 -2.22 -4.69
N VAL A 98 -16.01 -1.12 -4.27
CA VAL A 98 -14.56 -0.93 -4.43
C VAL A 98 -13.80 -1.94 -3.57
N PHE A 99 -14.14 -2.05 -2.27
CA PHE A 99 -13.46 -3.00 -1.38
C PHE A 99 -13.66 -4.45 -1.80
N ARG A 100 -14.88 -4.80 -2.24
CA ARG A 100 -15.15 -6.14 -2.77
C ARG A 100 -14.25 -6.44 -3.96
N ARG A 101 -14.15 -5.50 -4.92
CA ARG A 101 -13.25 -5.67 -6.06
C ARG A 101 -11.80 -5.86 -5.62
N TRP A 102 -11.32 -5.09 -4.66
CA TRP A 102 -9.95 -5.26 -4.15
C TRP A 102 -9.73 -6.65 -3.58
N ILE A 103 -10.61 -7.12 -2.70
CA ILE A 103 -10.53 -8.46 -2.08
C ILE A 103 -10.60 -9.59 -3.11
N ASP A 104 -11.44 -9.44 -4.14
CA ASP A 104 -11.63 -10.45 -5.17
C ASP A 104 -10.47 -10.45 -6.22
N THR A 105 -9.66 -9.39 -6.30
CA THR A 105 -8.65 -9.19 -7.36
C THR A 105 -7.20 -9.32 -6.87
N TYR A 106 -6.90 -8.84 -5.66
CA TYR A 106 -5.54 -8.69 -5.13
C TYR A 106 -5.38 -9.47 -3.82
#